data_AF-A0A6V7JZ85-F1
#
_entry.id   AF-A0A6V7JZ85-F1
#
_cell.length_a   1.000
_cell.length_b   1.000
_cell.length_c   1.000
_cell.angle_alpha   90.00
_cell.angle_beta   90.00
_cell.angle_gamma   90.00
#
_symmetry.space_group_name_H-M   'P 1'
#
loop_
_entity.id
_entity.type
_entity.pdbx_description
1 polymer ?
#
loop_
_entity_poly.entity_id
_entity_poly.type
_entity_poly.pdbx_seq_one_letter_code
_entity_poly.pdbx_strand_id
1 'polypeptide(L)'
;VIVVIFGCITCGLVFIVEHLGTVFQMAIALKALIDGPILGLFVLGMMVPWVKTRGAVTGTILSIGLMMWLILSNQWYQYQGLIRDEVLPVAVHGCEAPWNNTVIPTLKPIPPEDAAPMVYRISFLYYTLIGFVSTVVLSIITSFMIGETDVSGVDRRHITPFMR
;
A
#
# COMPACT_ATOMS: atom_id res chain seq x y z
N VAL A 1 5.62 -14.90 28.38
CA VAL A 1 5.01 -13.61 28.78
C VAL A 1 4.70 -12.74 27.58
N ILE A 2 5.68 -12.38 26.74
CA ILE A 2 5.48 -11.53 25.54
C ILE A 2 4.38 -12.08 24.61
N VAL A 3 4.45 -13.36 24.25
CA VAL A 3 3.44 -14.01 23.37
C VAL A 3 2.03 -13.97 23.98
N VAL A 4 1.91 -14.17 25.29
CA VAL A 4 0.60 -14.13 25.99
C VAL A 4 0.02 -12.73 25.95
N ILE A 5 0.84 -11.70 26.19
CA ILE A 5 0.43 -10.30 26.14
C ILE A 5 -0.04 -9.92 24.72
N PHE A 6 0.76 -10.23 23.70
CA PHE A 6 0.38 -9.96 22.31
C PHE A 6 -0.87 -10.74 21.90
N GLY A 7 -1.03 -11.99 22.32
CA GLY A 7 -2.22 -12.79 22.06
C GLY A 7 -3.48 -12.21 22.70
N CYS A 8 -3.41 -11.74 23.95
CA CYS A 8 -4.52 -11.04 24.59
C CYS A 8 -4.90 -9.75 23.83
N ILE A 9 -3.90 -8.99 23.39
CA ILE A 9 -4.12 -7.74 22.63
C ILE A 9 -4.79 -8.02 21.28
N THR A 10 -4.27 -8.98 20.50
CA THR A 10 -4.83 -9.28 19.17
C THR A 10 -6.25 -9.81 19.26
N CYS A 11 -6.56 -10.68 20.23
CA CYS A 11 -7.94 -11.14 20.47
C CYS A 11 -8.88 -9.98 20.80
N GLY A 12 -8.44 -8.99 21.59
CA GLY A 12 -9.24 -7.80 21.88
C GLY A 12 -9.47 -6.91 20.64
N LEU A 13 -8.47 -6.76 19.77
CA LEU A 13 -8.57 -5.94 18.56
C LEU A 13 -9.57 -6.51 17.54
N VAL A 14 -9.75 -7.83 17.45
CA VAL A 14 -10.67 -8.45 16.48
C VAL A 14 -12.12 -7.98 16.69
N PHE A 15 -12.58 -7.87 17.94
CA PHE A 15 -13.92 -7.34 18.24
C PHE A 15 -14.11 -5.89 17.80
N ILE A 16 -13.04 -5.11 17.79
CA ILE A 16 -13.07 -3.71 17.35
C ILE A 16 -13.14 -3.66 15.81
N VAL A 17 -12.44 -4.56 15.11
CA VAL A 17 -12.41 -4.63 13.64
C VAL A 17 -13.78 -4.86 13.02
N GLU A 18 -14.67 -5.62 13.68
CA GLU A 18 -16.03 -5.87 13.19
C GLU A 18 -16.87 -4.59 13.02
N HIS A 19 -16.57 -3.53 13.78
CA HIS A 19 -17.29 -2.25 13.71
C HIS A 19 -16.64 -1.22 12.78
N LEU A 20 -15.46 -1.52 12.23
CA LEU A 20 -14.62 -0.52 11.56
C LEU A 20 -14.88 -0.38 10.06
N GLY A 21 -15.70 -1.23 9.41
CA GLY A 21 -16.18 -1.07 8.03
C GLY A 21 -15.14 -0.47 7.06
N THR A 22 -15.32 0.79 6.67
CA THR A 22 -14.43 1.55 5.77
C THR A 22 -13.04 1.84 6.34
N VAL A 23 -12.88 1.89 7.66
CA VAL A 23 -11.59 2.10 8.35
C VAL A 23 -10.67 0.88 8.24
N PHE A 24 -11.23 -0.33 8.10
CA PHE A 24 -10.44 -1.56 7.91
C PHE A 24 -9.64 -1.53 6.59
N GLN A 25 -10.25 -1.04 5.52
CA GLN A 25 -9.57 -0.85 4.23
C GLN A 25 -8.37 0.10 4.37
N MET A 26 -8.49 1.14 5.19
CA MET A 26 -7.40 2.09 5.45
C MET A 26 -6.28 1.45 6.26
N ALA A 27 -6.62 0.60 7.24
CA ALA A 27 -5.63 -0.16 7.98
C ALA A 27 -4.83 -1.11 7.08
N ILE A 28 -5.48 -1.78 6.12
CA ILE A 28 -4.80 -2.62 5.13
C ILE A 28 -3.88 -1.78 4.22
N ALA A 29 -4.33 -0.61 3.77
CA ALA A 29 -3.51 0.28 2.96
C ALA A 29 -2.27 0.79 3.72
N LEU A 30 -2.40 1.11 5.02
CA LEU A 30 -1.28 1.49 5.88
C LEU A 30 -0.34 0.31 6.17
N LYS A 31 -0.88 -0.92 6.28
CA LYS A 31 -0.06 -2.13 6.36
C LYS A 31 0.81 -2.28 5.10
N ALA A 32 0.21 -2.06 3.93
CA ALA A 32 0.91 -2.09 2.64
C ALA A 32 2.02 -1.03 2.51
N LEU A 33 1.85 0.15 3.14
CA LEU A 33 2.89 1.20 3.21
C LEU A 33 4.19 0.73 3.87
N ILE A 34 4.09 -0.20 4.83
CA ILE A 34 5.25 -0.72 5.56
C ILE A 34 5.81 -1.95 4.83
N ASP A 35 4.93 -2.88 4.46
CA ASP A 35 5.35 -4.15 3.86
C ASP A 35 5.99 -3.96 2.48
N GLY A 36 5.49 -3.03 1.66
CA GLY A 36 5.99 -2.78 0.30
C GLY A 36 7.46 -2.34 0.27
N PRO A 37 7.84 -1.23 0.95
CA PRO A 37 9.21 -0.76 1.02
C PRO A 37 10.18 -1.73 1.70
N ILE A 38 9.74 -2.47 2.73
CA ILE A 38 10.56 -3.51 3.37
C ILE A 38 10.92 -4.60 2.35
N LEU A 39 9.93 -5.05 1.57
CA LEU A 39 10.13 -6.04 0.53
C LEU A 39 11.05 -5.49 -0.57
N GLY A 40 10.88 -4.22 -0.96
CA GLY A 40 11.75 -3.53 -1.92
C GLY A 40 13.20 -3.42 -1.46
N LEU A 41 13.41 -3.04 -0.21
CA LEU A 41 14.73 -2.94 0.41
C LEU A 41 15.41 -4.30 0.52
N PHE A 42 14.66 -5.35 0.88
CA PHE A 42 15.18 -6.71 0.93
C PHE A 42 15.63 -7.22 -0.45
N VAL A 43 14.81 -6.99 -1.48
CA VAL A 43 15.16 -7.36 -2.86
C VAL A 43 16.35 -6.56 -3.38
N LEU A 44 16.42 -5.25 -3.11
CA LEU A 44 17.59 -4.42 -3.41
C LEU A 44 18.87 -4.99 -2.79
N GLY A 45 18.82 -5.37 -1.51
CA GLY A 45 19.98 -5.94 -0.81
C GLY A 45 20.48 -7.26 -1.41
N MET A 46 19.58 -8.07 -1.97
CA MET A 46 19.94 -9.34 -2.62
C MET A 46 20.34 -9.18 -4.09
N MET A 47 19.68 -8.27 -4.82
CA MET A 47 19.76 -8.15 -6.28
C MET A 47 20.51 -6.92 -6.76
N VAL A 48 21.01 -6.01 -5.92
CA VAL A 48 21.75 -4.83 -6.39
C VAL A 48 22.93 -4.54 -5.47
N PRO A 49 24.12 -5.10 -5.72
CA PRO A 49 25.30 -4.87 -4.88
C PRO A 49 25.85 -3.43 -4.97
N TRP A 50 25.40 -2.64 -5.94
CA TRP A 50 25.85 -1.29 -6.25
C TRP A 50 25.22 -0.25 -5.31
N VAL A 51 24.10 -0.59 -4.65
CA VAL A 51 23.36 0.30 -3.76
C VAL A 51 23.89 0.16 -2.34
N LYS A 52 24.50 1.23 -1.83
CA LYS A 52 25.05 1.27 -0.47
C LYS A 52 24.01 1.76 0.54
N THR A 53 24.33 1.64 1.83
CA THR A 53 23.42 1.95 2.95
C THR A 53 22.79 3.34 2.87
N ARG A 54 23.53 4.39 2.49
CA ARG A 54 22.96 5.74 2.46
C ARG A 54 21.99 5.93 1.29
N GLY A 55 22.29 5.37 0.11
CA GLY A 55 21.37 5.33 -1.03
C GLY A 55 20.08 4.56 -0.69
N ALA A 56 20.24 3.38 -0.08
CA ALA A 56 19.11 2.55 0.35
C ALA A 56 18.21 3.24 1.39
N VAL A 57 18.80 3.86 2.42
CA VAL A 57 18.03 4.55 3.48
C VAL A 57 17.32 5.78 2.93
N THR A 58 18.03 6.62 2.18
CA THR A 58 17.44 7.85 1.60
C THR A 58 16.35 7.52 0.58
N GLY A 59 16.56 6.53 -0.29
CA GLY A 59 15.55 6.07 -1.26
C GLY A 59 14.31 5.47 -0.59
N THR A 60 14.50 4.70 0.48
CA THR A 60 13.39 4.14 1.27
C THR A 60 12.56 5.24 1.93
N ILE A 61 13.20 6.24 2.56
CA ILE A 61 12.49 7.38 3.18
C ILE A 61 11.68 8.16 2.14
N LEU A 62 12.27 8.45 0.98
CA LEU A 62 11.57 9.13 -0.11
C LEU A 62 10.38 8.31 -0.62
N SER A 63 10.53 6.99 -0.75
CA SER A 63 9.45 6.11 -1.20
C SER A 63 8.29 6.05 -0.21
N ILE A 64 8.57 6.02 1.09
CA ILE A 64 7.54 6.09 2.14
C ILE A 64 6.81 7.43 2.06
N GLY A 65 7.52 8.53 1.85
CA GLY A 65 6.92 9.86 1.67
C GLY A 65 5.98 9.93 0.45
N LEU A 66 6.40 9.40 -0.70
CA LEU A 66 5.54 9.33 -1.90
C LEU A 66 4.30 8.47 -1.67
N MET A 67 4.47 7.31 -1.04
CA MET A 67 3.37 6.41 -0.75
C MET A 67 2.39 7.01 0.25
N MET A 68 2.89 7.69 1.28
CA MET A 68 2.07 8.42 2.25
C MET A 68 1.27 9.53 1.56
N TRP A 69 1.89 10.26 0.63
CA TRP A 69 1.21 11.27 -0.18
C TRP A 69 0.07 10.67 -1.03
N LEU A 70 0.31 9.52 -1.67
CA LEU A 70 -0.69 8.82 -2.48
C LEU A 70 -1.88 8.34 -1.64
N ILE A 71 -1.60 7.74 -0.47
CA ILE A 71 -2.65 7.25 0.44
C ILE A 71 -3.48 8.44 0.95
N LEU A 72 -2.84 9.52 1.43
CA LEU A 72 -3.54 10.72 1.89
C LEU A 72 -4.40 11.36 0.80
N SER A 73 -3.88 11.41 -0.43
CA SER A 73 -4.64 11.91 -1.58
C SER A 73 -5.88 11.06 -1.84
N ASN A 74 -5.76 9.72 -1.81
CA ASN A 74 -6.90 8.83 -1.96
C ASN A 74 -7.92 9.02 -0.83
N GLN A 75 -7.47 9.16 0.42
CA GLN A 75 -8.35 9.44 1.56
C GLN A 75 -9.13 10.74 1.37
N TRP A 76 -8.45 11.77 0.86
CA TRP A 76 -9.07 13.06 0.59
C TRP A 76 -10.20 12.95 -0.43
N TYR A 77 -9.98 12.25 -1.55
CA TYR A 77 -11.00 12.03 -2.57
C TYR A 77 -12.14 11.10 -2.12
N GLN A 78 -11.86 10.12 -1.26
CA GLN A 78 -12.86 9.27 -0.62
C GLN A 78 -13.76 10.08 0.32
N TYR A 79 -13.17 10.95 1.15
CA TYR A 79 -13.92 11.83 2.05
C TYR A 79 -14.84 12.80 1.30
N GLN A 80 -14.40 13.30 0.14
CA GLN A 80 -15.21 14.15 -0.73
C GLN A 80 -16.34 13.38 -1.45
N GLY A 81 -16.38 12.05 -1.36
CA GLY A 81 -17.43 11.22 -1.97
C GLY A 81 -17.26 10.99 -3.48
N LEU A 82 -16.12 11.37 -4.06
CA LEU A 82 -15.79 11.16 -5.48
C LEU A 82 -15.36 9.72 -5.77
N ILE A 83 -14.97 8.98 -4.72
CA ILE A 83 -14.67 7.55 -4.78
C ILE A 83 -15.54 6.91 -3.69
N ARG A 84 -16.59 6.21 -4.10
CA ARG A 84 -17.37 5.32 -3.23
C ARG A 84 -16.92 3.92 -3.56
N ASP A 85 -16.39 3.21 -2.57
CA ASP A 85 -16.17 1.78 -2.70
C ASP A 85 -17.52 1.15 -3.07
N GLU A 86 -17.61 0.60 -4.28
CA GLU A 86 -18.78 -0.15 -4.73
C GLU A 86 -18.94 -1.33 -3.78
N VAL A 87 -19.88 -1.22 -2.83
CA VAL A 87 -20.41 -2.41 -2.17
C VAL A 87 -20.95 -3.29 -3.29
N LEU A 88 -20.32 -4.45 -3.48
CA LEU A 88 -20.74 -5.44 -4.46
C LEU A 88 -22.25 -5.65 -4.27
N PRO A 89 -23.08 -5.43 -5.31
CA PRO A 89 -24.52 -5.55 -5.16
C PRO A 89 -24.83 -6.97 -4.69
N VAL A 90 -25.38 -7.10 -3.49
CA VAL A 90 -25.80 -8.38 -2.96
C VAL A 90 -26.98 -8.84 -3.81
N ALA A 91 -26.78 -9.84 -4.64
CA ALA A 91 -27.82 -10.41 -5.48
C ALA A 91 -28.88 -11.07 -4.59
N VAL A 92 -29.98 -10.38 -4.31
CA VAL A 92 -31.16 -10.90 -3.61
C VAL A 92 -32.24 -11.39 -4.59
N HIS A 93 -31.84 -12.17 -5.61
CA HIS A 93 -32.81 -12.88 -6.43
C HIS A 93 -33.44 -14.01 -5.60
N GLY A 94 -34.57 -13.72 -4.95
CA GLY A 94 -35.41 -14.70 -4.24
C GLY A 94 -35.81 -14.35 -2.80
N CYS A 95 -35.46 -13.19 -2.26
CA CYS A 95 -35.94 -12.76 -0.93
C CYS A 95 -37.30 -12.04 -1.04
N GLU A 96 -38.40 -12.80 -0.91
CA GLU A 96 -39.73 -12.24 -0.65
C GLU A 96 -39.87 -11.92 0.85
N ALA A 97 -39.32 -10.80 1.29
CA ALA A 97 -39.63 -10.25 2.61
C ALA A 97 -40.75 -9.20 2.46
N PRO A 98 -41.92 -9.36 3.11
CA PRO A 98 -43.08 -8.49 2.94
C PRO A 98 -42.94 -7.08 3.58
N TRP A 99 -41.76 -6.73 4.09
CA TRP A 99 -41.52 -5.44 4.74
C TRP A 99 -40.70 -4.54 3.83
N ASN A 100 -41.48 -3.79 3.06
CA ASN A 100 -41.08 -2.74 2.15
C ASN A 100 -40.27 -1.66 2.88
N ASN A 101 -38.95 -1.60 2.63
CA ASN A 101 -38.10 -0.40 2.58
C ASN A 101 -36.63 -0.83 2.42
N THR A 102 -36.29 -1.51 1.32
CA THR A 102 -34.90 -1.49 0.84
C THR A 102 -34.77 -0.25 -0.04
N VAL A 103 -34.20 0.80 0.53
CA VAL A 103 -33.73 1.96 -0.23
C VAL A 103 -32.68 1.41 -1.20
N ILE A 104 -33.08 1.13 -2.43
CA ILE A 104 -32.15 1.03 -3.55
C ILE A 104 -31.42 2.37 -3.53
N PRO A 105 -30.12 2.43 -3.23
CA PRO A 105 -29.41 3.68 -3.39
C PRO A 105 -29.39 3.90 -4.89
N THR A 106 -30.32 4.71 -5.40
CA THR A 106 -30.26 5.24 -6.75
C THR A 106 -29.00 6.10 -6.77
N LEU A 107 -27.84 5.49 -7.03
CA LEU A 107 -26.59 6.21 -7.23
C LEU A 107 -26.84 7.11 -8.43
N LYS A 108 -27.03 8.41 -8.16
CA LYS A 108 -26.93 9.43 -9.20
C LYS A 108 -25.59 9.20 -9.89
N PRO A 109 -25.55 9.00 -11.23
CA PRO A 109 -24.30 8.93 -11.96
C PRO A 109 -23.51 10.20 -11.67
N ILE A 110 -22.32 10.05 -11.10
CA ILE A 110 -21.41 11.18 -10.88
C ILE A 110 -21.06 11.72 -12.28
N PRO A 111 -21.26 13.03 -12.54
CA PRO A 111 -20.89 13.63 -13.82
C PRO A 111 -19.41 13.34 -14.11
N PRO A 112 -19.04 13.03 -15.36
CA PRO A 112 -17.66 12.69 -15.73
C PRO A 112 -16.64 13.82 -15.48
N GLU A 113 -17.12 15.03 -15.19
CA GLU A 113 -16.34 16.23 -14.85
C GLU A 113 -15.80 16.21 -13.41
N ASP A 114 -16.47 15.49 -12.50
CA ASP A 114 -16.09 15.35 -11.08
C ASP A 114 -15.47 13.97 -10.77
N ALA A 115 -15.13 13.19 -11.80
CA ALA A 115 -14.52 11.89 -11.60
C ALA A 115 -13.06 12.07 -11.15
N ALA A 116 -12.70 11.52 -9.98
CA ALA A 116 -11.31 11.45 -9.56
C ALA A 116 -10.47 10.83 -10.69
N PRO A 117 -9.28 11.40 -11.02
CA PRO A 117 -8.42 10.86 -12.05
C PRO A 117 -8.21 9.37 -11.86
N MET A 118 -8.16 8.59 -12.94
CA MET A 118 -8.05 7.11 -12.89
C MET A 118 -6.90 6.61 -12.00
N VAL A 119 -5.87 7.43 -11.82
CA VAL A 119 -4.71 7.21 -10.93
C VAL A 119 -5.10 7.12 -9.45
N TYR A 120 -6.22 7.69 -9.01
CA TYR A 120 -6.70 7.63 -7.62
C TYR A 120 -7.72 6.52 -7.37
N ARG A 121 -8.22 5.87 -8.42
CA ARG A 121 -9.09 4.67 -8.33
C ARG A 121 -8.29 3.37 -8.26
N ILE A 122 -7.07 3.42 -7.72
CA ILE A 122 -6.20 2.25 -7.61
C ILE A 122 -6.61 1.44 -6.37
N SER A 123 -6.89 0.15 -6.54
CA SER A 123 -7.20 -0.75 -5.44
C SER A 123 -6.05 -0.78 -4.43
N PHE A 124 -6.38 -0.82 -3.14
CA PHE A 124 -5.40 -0.83 -2.04
C PHE A 124 -4.35 -1.96 -2.15
N LEU A 125 -4.66 -3.05 -2.86
CA LEU A 125 -3.74 -4.15 -3.15
C LEU A 125 -2.51 -3.71 -3.96
N TYR A 126 -2.67 -2.75 -4.87
CA TYR A 126 -1.57 -2.24 -5.70
C TYR A 126 -0.62 -1.33 -4.93
N TYR A 127 -1.01 -0.82 -3.76
CA TYR A 127 -0.09 0.00 -2.95
C TYR A 127 1.15 -0.79 -2.54
N THR A 128 1.03 -2.08 -2.20
CA THR A 128 2.22 -2.90 -1.89
C THR A 128 3.19 -2.96 -3.07
N LEU A 129 2.67 -3.12 -4.30
CA LEU A 129 3.47 -3.18 -5.52
C LEU A 129 4.11 -1.83 -5.85
N ILE A 130 3.34 -0.73 -5.75
CA ILE A 130 3.84 0.62 -6.00
C ILE A 130 4.91 0.99 -4.97
N GLY A 131 4.72 0.62 -3.70
CA GLY A 131 5.71 0.77 -2.64
C GLY A 131 7.00 0.04 -2.97
N PHE A 132 6.90 -1.25 -3.33
CA PHE A 132 8.04 -2.05 -3.77
C PHE A 132 8.80 -1.40 -4.94
N VAL A 133 8.11 -1.08 -6.04
CA VAL A 133 8.74 -0.52 -7.25
C VAL A 133 9.35 0.85 -6.97
N SER A 134 8.62 1.71 -6.25
CA SER A 134 9.11 3.06 -5.91
C SER A 134 10.33 3.01 -5.01
N THR A 135 10.39 2.11 -4.02
CA THR A 135 11.59 1.92 -3.19
C THR A 135 12.78 1.45 -4.02
N VAL A 136 12.59 0.50 -4.95
CA VAL A 136 13.66 0.03 -5.84
C VAL A 136 14.19 1.17 -6.71
N VAL A 137 13.30 1.88 -7.41
CA VAL A 137 13.66 2.96 -8.33
C VAL A 137 14.33 4.11 -7.59
N LEU A 138 13.73 4.59 -6.48
CA LEU A 138 14.27 5.72 -5.74
C LEU A 138 15.61 5.39 -5.08
N SER A 139 15.79 4.19 -4.54
CA SER A 139 17.07 3.79 -3.94
C SER A 139 18.20 3.68 -4.95
N ILE A 140 17.89 3.26 -6.18
CA ILE A 140 18.87 3.26 -7.28
C ILE A 140 19.22 4.71 -7.65
N ILE A 141 18.21 5.56 -7.85
CA ILE A 141 18.42 6.98 -8.21
C ILE A 141 19.22 7.72 -7.13
N THR A 142 18.85 7.58 -5.86
CA THR A 142 19.59 8.23 -4.75
C THR A 142 21.01 7.69 -4.65
N SER A 143 21.24 6.39 -4.87
CA SER A 143 22.60 5.82 -4.88
C SER A 143 23.46 6.39 -6.02
N PHE A 144 22.88 6.63 -7.20
CA PHE A 144 23.57 7.32 -8.30
C PHE A 144 23.85 8.79 -7.99
N MET A 145 22.86 9.52 -7.46
CA MET A 145 22.99 10.94 -7.12
C MET A 145 24.02 11.20 -6.03
N ILE A 146 24.10 10.32 -5.03
CA ILE A 146 25.07 10.42 -3.93
C ILE A 146 26.47 9.99 -4.39
N GLY A 147 26.60 9.26 -5.51
CA GLY A 147 27.89 8.82 -6.04
C GLY A 147 28.57 7.74 -5.19
N GLU A 148 27.82 7.06 -4.32
CA GLU A 148 28.34 6.04 -3.39
C GLU A 148 28.49 4.64 -4.01
N THR A 149 28.44 4.57 -5.34
CA THR A 149 28.49 3.32 -6.10
C THR A 149 29.93 2.80 -6.19
N ASP A 150 30.52 2.46 -5.04
CA ASP A 150 31.83 1.83 -4.96
C ASP A 150 31.69 0.31 -5.02
N VAL A 151 31.70 -0.21 -6.25
CA VAL A 151 31.71 -1.66 -6.54
C VAL A 151 33.00 -2.35 -6.08
N SER A 152 34.05 -1.59 -5.77
CA SER A 152 35.37 -2.12 -5.41
C SER A 152 35.40 -2.70 -3.99
N GLY A 153 34.49 -2.25 -3.11
CA GLY A 153 34.34 -2.78 -1.75
C GLY A 153 33.47 -4.03 -1.63
N VAL A 154 32.85 -4.49 -2.73
CA VAL A 154 31.96 -5.67 -2.73
C VAL A 154 32.74 -6.88 -3.20
N ASP A 155 32.99 -7.82 -2.28
CA ASP A 155 33.74 -9.03 -2.61
C ASP A 155 32.95 -9.91 -3.59
N ARG A 156 33.45 -9.99 -4.83
CA ARG A 156 32.81 -10.58 -6.00
C ARG A 156 32.47 -12.08 -5.84
N ARG A 157 32.93 -12.71 -4.77
CA ARG A 157 32.61 -14.10 -4.36
C ARG A 157 31.24 -14.25 -3.69
N HIS A 158 30.66 -13.16 -3.17
CA HIS A 158 29.36 -13.16 -2.49
C HIS A 158 28.20 -12.67 -3.38
N ILE A 159 28.49 -12.30 -4.63
CA ILE A 159 27.50 -11.84 -5.60
C ILE A 159 26.85 -13.06 -6.27
N THR A 160 25.52 -13.05 -6.38
CA THR A 160 24.77 -14.10 -7.08
C THR A 160 25.25 -14.21 -8.53
N PRO A 161 25.34 -15.44 -9.10
CA PRO A 161 25.96 -15.67 -10.41
C PRO A 161 25.24 -14.95 -11.57
N PHE A 162 23.99 -14.52 -11.37
CA PHE A 162 23.23 -13.72 -12.33
C PHE A 162 23.77 -12.29 -12.53
N MET A 163 24.66 -11.80 -11.67
CA MET A 163 25.10 -10.40 -11.62
C MET A 163 26.63 -10.21 -11.57
N ARG A 164 27.38 -11.24 -11.92
CA ARG A 164 28.84 -11.27 -11.83
C ARG A 164 29.52 -10.46 -12.93
#